data_AF-A0A1Q6EC37-F1
#
_entry.id   AF-A0A1Q6EC37-F1
#
_cell.length_a   1.000
_cell.length_b   1.000
_cell.length_c   1.000
_cell.angle_alpha   90.00
_cell.angle_beta   90.00
_cell.angle_gamma   90.00
#
_symmetry.space_group_name_H-M   'P 1'
#
loop_
_entity.id
_entity.type
_entity.pdbx_description
1 polymer ?
#
loop_
_entity_poly.entity_id
_entity_poly.type
_entity_poly.pdbx_seq_one_letter_code
_entity_poly.pdbx_strand_id
1 'polypeptide(L)' 'MINWNVGKRIKEDVLLNKRADYGEQILKRLAQRLRAKYGSGWSFQKLQHCVRAAYTFSEEEIK' A
#
# COMPACT_ATOMS: atom_id res chain seq x y z
N MET A 1 2.21 -6.47 -12.09
CA MET A 1 2.25 -7.31 -10.86
C MET A 1 2.95 -6.68 -9.65
N ILE A 2 4.11 -6.00 -9.76
CA ILE A 2 4.86 -5.47 -8.59
C ILE A 2 4.05 -4.54 -7.67
N ASN A 3 3.29 -3.58 -8.24
CA ASN A 3 2.54 -2.61 -7.43
C ASN A 3 1.40 -3.27 -6.63
N TRP A 4 0.81 -4.35 -7.16
CA TRP A 4 -0.24 -5.10 -6.45
C TRP A 4 0.34 -5.92 -5.31
N ASN A 5 1.47 -6.61 -5.50
CA ASN A 5 2.14 -7.35 -4.43
C ASN A 5 2.52 -6.43 -3.26
N VAL A 6 2.98 -5.21 -3.56
CA VAL A 6 3.24 -4.20 -2.52
C VAL A 6 1.96 -3.80 -1.82
N GLY A 7 0.88 -3.55 -2.57
CA GLY A 7 -0.44 -3.26 -2.01
C GLY A 7 -0.98 -4.36 -1.11
N LYS A 8 -0.83 -5.63 -1.51
CA LYS A 8 -1.27 -6.82 -0.77
C LYS A 8 -0.51 -6.93 0.55
N ARG A 9 0.83 -6.83 0.48
CA ARG A 9 1.70 -6.82 1.66
C ARG A 9 1.31 -5.70 2.64
N ILE A 10 1.03 -4.51 2.14
CA ILE A 10 0.60 -3.38 2.99
C ILE A 10 -0.79 -3.65 3.57
N LYS A 11 -1.72 -4.21 2.81
CA LYS A 11 -3.06 -4.57 3.29
C LYS A 11 -2.99 -5.61 4.42
N GLU A 12 -2.18 -6.65 4.27
CA GLU A 12 -2.09 -7.77 5.20
C GLU A 12 -1.18 -7.47 6.38
N ASP A 13 0.07 -7.06 6.14
CA ASP A 13 1.09 -6.92 7.19
C ASP A 13 1.06 -5.56 7.89
N VAL A 14 0.57 -4.51 7.20
CA VAL A 14 0.66 -3.13 7.68
C VAL A 14 -0.69 -2.61 8.14
N LEU A 15 -1.76 -2.92 7.40
CA LEU A 15 -3.12 -2.47 7.68
C LEU A 15 -3.95 -3.52 8.42
N LEU A 16 -3.49 -4.79 8.51
CA LEU A 16 -4.23 -5.89 9.14
C LEU A 16 -5.69 -5.98 8.66
N ASN A 17 -5.91 -5.76 7.36
CA ASN A 17 -7.24 -5.66 6.74
C ASN A 17 -8.16 -4.54 7.30
N LYS A 18 -7.62 -3.56 8.02
CA LYS A 18 -8.35 -2.38 8.52
C LYS A 18 -8.13 -1.18 7.61
N ARG A 19 -9.22 -0.62 7.10
CA ARG A 19 -9.23 0.48 6.12
C ARG A 19 -9.62 1.85 6.70
N ALA A 20 -9.92 1.91 8.00
CA ALA A 20 -10.34 3.12 8.71
C ALA A 20 -9.18 4.13 8.88
N ASP A 21 -9.44 5.26 9.54
CA ASP A 21 -8.49 6.37 9.81
C ASP A 21 -7.09 5.92 10.29
N TYR A 22 -7.03 4.83 11.05
CA TYR A 22 -5.78 4.19 11.47
C TYR A 22 -4.86 3.82 10.30
N GLY A 23 -5.45 3.30 9.21
CA GLY A 23 -4.71 2.90 8.02
C GLY A 23 -4.11 4.05 7.25
N GLU A 24 -4.76 5.22 7.26
CA GLU A 24 -4.24 6.41 6.57
C GLU A 24 -2.96 6.92 7.25
N GLN A 25 -2.95 7.00 8.59
CA GLN A 25 -1.78 7.44 9.35
C GLN A 25 -0.59 6.50 9.16
N ILE A 26 -0.84 5.20 9.14
CA ILE A 26 0.19 4.20 8.90
C ILE A 26 0.74 4.32 7.47
N LEU A 27 -0.12 4.47 6.46
CA LEU A 27 0.32 4.69 5.08
C LEU A 27 1.19 5.94 4.93
N LYS A 28 0.85 7.05 5.62
CA LYS A 28 1.66 8.27 5.63
C LYS A 28 3.05 8.02 6.22
N ARG A 29 3.14 7.32 7.36
CA ARG A 29 4.43 6.95 7.97
C ARG A 29 5.24 6.00 7.09
N LEU A 30 4.58 5.04 6.45
CA LEU A 30 5.22 4.10 5.53
C LEU A 30 5.77 4.83 4.30
N ALA A 31 5.02 5.77 3.73
CA ALA A 31 5.46 6.60 2.62
C ALA A 31 6.72 7.39 2.98
N GLN A 32 6.76 8.01 4.17
CA GLN A 32 7.95 8.73 4.63
C GLN A 32 9.17 7.81 4.76
N ARG A 33 9.00 6.62 5.34
CA ARG A 33 10.08 5.63 5.48
C ARG A 33 10.59 5.13 4.13
N LEU A 34 9.68 4.78 3.22
CA LEU A 34 10.06 4.30 1.89
C LEU A 34 10.69 5.42 1.07
N ARG A 35 10.22 6.65 1.21
CA ARG A 35 10.83 7.82 0.57
C ARG A 35 12.24 8.09 1.09
N ALA A 36 12.46 7.95 2.39
CA ALA A 36 13.79 8.10 2.99
C ALA A 36 14.75 6.99 2.54
N LYS A 37 14.26 5.76 2.37
CA LYS A 37 15.09 4.60 2.02
C LYS A 37 15.34 4.41 0.51
N TYR A 38 14.34 4.73 -0.31
CA TYR A 38 14.32 4.41 -1.75
C TYR A 38 14.09 5.65 -2.65
N GLY A 39 13.90 6.84 -2.07
CA GLY A 39 13.76 8.10 -2.80
C GLY A 39 12.32 8.51 -3.14
N SER A 40 12.19 9.61 -3.89
CA SER A 40 10.91 10.29 -4.19
C SER A 40 9.85 9.44 -4.91
N GLY A 41 10.24 8.28 -5.46
CA GLY A 41 9.34 7.35 -6.13
C GLY A 41 8.33 6.64 -5.22
N TRP A 42 8.36 6.88 -3.90
CA TRP A 42 7.48 6.26 -2.90
C TRP A 42 6.64 7.31 -2.16
N SER A 43 5.75 7.98 -2.89
CA SER A 43 4.79 8.92 -2.32
C SER A 43 3.60 8.21 -1.66
N PHE A 44 2.93 8.92 -0.75
CA PHE A 44 1.70 8.45 -0.12
C PHE A 44 0.64 8.06 -1.15
N GLN A 45 0.43 8.90 -2.17
CA GLN A 45 -0.51 8.64 -3.27
C GLN A 45 -0.20 7.32 -3.99
N LYS A 46 1.08 7.06 -4.30
CA LYS A 46 1.48 5.82 -4.96
C LYS A 46 1.14 4.59 -4.11
N LEU A 47 1.42 4.64 -2.80
CA LEU A 47 1.06 3.57 -1.89
C LEU A 47 -0.46 3.41 -1.77
N GLN A 48 -1.20 4.52 -1.77
CA GLN A 48 -2.65 4.51 -1.75
C GLN A 48 -3.23 3.80 -2.99
N HIS A 49 -2.67 4.06 -4.17
CA HIS A 49 -3.04 3.35 -5.40
C HIS A 49 -2.72 1.85 -5.31
N CYS A 50 -1.54 1.48 -4.80
CA CYS A 50 -1.17 0.07 -4.61
C CYS A 50 -2.15 -0.65 -3.68
N VAL A 51 -2.44 -0.05 -2.53
CA VAL A 51 -3.39 -0.60 -1.55
C VAL A 51 -4.80 -0.66 -2.12
N ARG A 52 -5.25 0.40 -2.81
CA ARG A 52 -6.56 0.41 -3.47
C ARG A 52 -6.67 -0.75 -4.46
N ALA A 53 -5.65 -0.96 -5.29
CA ALA A 53 -5.60 -2.11 -6.19
C ALA A 53 -5.68 -3.44 -5.44
N ALA A 54 -4.99 -3.60 -4.31
CA ALA A 54 -5.01 -4.83 -3.50
C ALA A 54 -6.33 -5.13 -2.77
N TYR A 55 -7.20 -4.13 -2.64
CA TYR A 55 -8.55 -4.29 -2.10
C TYR A 55 -9.63 -4.35 -3.20
N THR A 56 -9.37 -3.77 -4.36
CA THR A 56 -10.32 -3.72 -5.49
C THR A 56 -10.18 -4.95 -6.38
N PHE A 57 -8.95 -5.42 -6.60
CA PHE A 57 -8.68 -6.61 -7.39
C PHE A 57 -8.35 -7.77 -6.47
N SER A 58 -9.18 -8.81 -6.56
CA SER A 58 -8.89 -10.11 -5.95
C SER A 58 -7.72 -10.77 -6.66
N GLU A 59 -6.98 -11.61 -5.93
CA GLU A 59 -5.81 -12.34 -6.44
C GLU A 59 -6.12 -13.19 -7.69
N GLU A 60 -7.38 -13.53 -7.90
CA GLU A 60 -7.90 -14.23 -9.09
C GLU A 60 -7.98 -13.38 -10.36
N GLU A 61 -8.04 -12.05 -10.29
CA GLU A 61 -8.21 -11.17 -11.46
C GLU A 61 -6.90 -10.63 -12.05
N ILE A 62 -5.76 -10.88 -11.42
CA ILE A 62 -4.44 -10.36 -11.86
C ILE A 62 -3.62 -11.46 -12.58
N LYS A 63 -4.28 -12.54 -12.99
CA LYS A 63 -3.68 -13.59 -13.82
C LYS A 63 -3.59 -13.18 -15.28
#